data_AF-A0A527ZRD2-F1
#
_entry.id   AF-A0A527ZRD2-F1
#
_cell.length_a   1.000
_cell.length_b   1.000
_cell.length_c   1.000
_cell.angle_alpha   90.00
_cell.angle_beta   90.00
_cell.angle_gamma   90.00
#
_symmetry.space_group_name_H-M   'P 1'
#
loop_
_entity.id
_entity.type
_entity.pdbx_description
1 polymer ?
#
loop_
_entity_poly.entity_id
_entity_poly.type
_entity_poly.pdbx_seq_one_letter_code
_entity_poly.pdbx_strand_id
1 'polypeptide(L)'
;MQLRYSRVRLEAKLFNGKLASCEVELLPGANLILTDSNTQGKSTLVNALAVGLGLDDLVKGNVAALVKDTLRVAQGDQRIVEAAILLEIANASNELLTIRRSVKPELSRGMLVRRGPLSQWSEAGLEEYYLGPGSYTDTRGFHRLLSEFIGFPEVQVISQDDGVMRLYLEYIFSAIFIEQKRGWADIMANMPYYRVRDPKKSTIAELLGL
;
A
#
# COMPACT_ATOMS: atom_id res chain seq x y z
N MET A 1 -9.56 -2.54 14.53
CA MET A 1 -8.61 -2.39 13.40
C MET A 1 -7.48 -1.45 13.78
N GLN A 2 -6.22 -1.88 13.67
CA GLN A 2 -5.04 -1.01 13.87
C GLN A 2 -3.90 -1.41 12.92
N LEU A 3 -3.35 -0.42 12.22
CA LEU A 3 -2.14 -0.53 11.41
C LEU A 3 -1.24 0.67 11.69
N ARG A 4 0.05 0.42 11.91
CA ARG A 4 1.09 1.45 11.98
C ARG A 4 2.22 1.12 11.03
N TYR A 5 2.57 2.04 10.13
CA TYR A 5 3.81 1.93 9.37
C TYR A 5 4.99 2.27 10.28
N SER A 6 6.05 1.45 10.24
CA SER A 6 7.28 1.66 11.01
C SER A 6 8.47 1.96 10.10
N ARG A 7 8.56 1.30 8.94
CA ARG A 7 9.62 1.57 7.95
C ARG A 7 9.09 1.42 6.53
N VAL A 8 9.64 2.22 5.64
CA VAL A 8 9.40 2.16 4.20
C VAL A 8 10.75 2.14 3.51
N ARG A 9 11.01 1.15 2.66
CA ARG A 9 12.17 1.13 1.78
C ARG A 9 11.73 1.03 0.34
N LEU A 10 12.24 1.94 -0.48
CA LEU A 10 12.10 1.90 -1.93
C LEU A 10 13.41 1.39 -2.51
N GLU A 11 13.32 0.40 -3.39
CA GLU A 11 14.48 -0.21 -4.04
C GLU A 11 14.32 -0.10 -5.56
N ALA A 12 15.43 0.23 -6.24
CA ALA A 12 15.52 0.29 -7.69
C ALA A 12 16.83 -0.35 -8.15
N LYS A 13 16.73 -1.48 -8.86
CA LYS A 13 17.86 -2.15 -9.50
C LYS A 13 18.11 -1.47 -10.85
N LEU A 14 19.31 -0.94 -11.02
CA LEU A 14 19.71 -0.21 -12.22
C LEU A 14 20.31 -1.17 -13.27
N PHE A 15 20.28 -0.75 -14.53
CA PHE A 15 20.81 -1.54 -15.66
C PHE A 15 22.29 -1.89 -15.51
N ASN A 16 23.06 -1.04 -14.83
CA ASN A 16 24.47 -1.27 -14.52
C ASN A 16 24.72 -2.26 -13.35
N GLY A 17 23.65 -2.89 -12.83
CA GLY A 17 23.72 -3.86 -11.74
C GLY A 17 23.72 -3.25 -10.33
N LYS A 18 23.80 -1.93 -10.19
CA LYS A 18 23.76 -1.27 -8.87
C LYS A 18 22.33 -1.21 -8.33
N LEU A 19 22.22 -1.28 -7.00
CA LEU A 19 20.98 -1.06 -6.28
C LEU A 19 20.96 0.38 -5.74
N ALA A 20 19.95 1.16 -6.13
CA ALA A 20 19.61 2.40 -5.46
C ALA A 20 18.51 2.11 -4.44
N SER A 21 18.62 2.66 -3.24
CA SER A 21 17.58 2.53 -2.22
C SER A 21 17.39 3.81 -1.42
N CYS A 22 16.18 3.98 -0.89
CA CYS A 22 15.84 5.01 0.06
C CYS A 22 15.01 4.37 1.16
N GLU A 23 15.42 4.53 2.42
CA GLU A 23 14.71 4.02 3.59
C GLU A 23 14.27 5.20 4.46
N VAL A 24 13.02 5.14 4.92
CA VAL A 24 12.42 6.11 5.83
C VAL A 24 11.85 5.36 7.02
N GLU A 25 12.29 5.75 8.21
CA GLU A 25 11.73 5.30 9.48
C GLU A 25 10.59 6.23 9.90
N LEU A 26 9.47 5.64 10.33
CA LEU A 26 8.30 6.33 10.84
C LEU A 26 8.16 6.02 12.33
N LEU A 27 8.26 7.07 13.13
CA LEU A 27 8.17 6.95 14.59
C LEU A 27 6.71 6.86 15.05
N PRO A 28 6.42 6.32 16.23
CA PRO A 28 5.09 6.40 16.80
C PRO A 28 4.59 7.85 16.92
N GLY A 29 3.34 8.08 16.53
CA GLY A 29 2.71 9.41 16.57
C GLY A 29 2.67 10.10 15.22
N ALA A 30 2.74 11.44 15.23
CA ALA A 30 2.63 12.26 14.03
C ALA A 30 4.00 12.43 13.37
N ASN A 31 4.14 11.90 12.16
CA ASN A 31 5.34 12.08 11.33
C ASN A 31 5.11 13.20 10.32
N LEU A 32 6.09 14.10 10.18
CA LEU A 32 6.04 15.20 9.22
C LEU A 32 7.11 15.00 8.15
N ILE A 33 6.68 14.85 6.89
CA ILE A 33 7.58 14.68 5.74
C ILE A 33 7.73 16.03 5.03
N LEU A 34 8.88 16.67 5.20
CA LEU A 34 9.22 17.94 4.57
C LEU A 34 10.24 17.73 3.45
N THR A 35 10.13 18.52 2.39
CA THR A 35 11.17 18.62 1.36
C THR A 35 11.38 20.08 1.00
N ASP A 36 12.62 20.44 0.68
CA ASP A 36 13.03 21.83 0.42
C ASP A 36 12.44 22.40 -0.87
N SER A 37 12.00 21.54 -1.78
CA SER A 37 11.31 21.96 -3.01
C SER A 37 10.22 20.98 -3.44
N ASN A 38 9.42 21.41 -4.41
CA ASN A 38 8.46 20.55 -5.11
C ASN A 38 9.19 19.43 -5.86
N THR A 39 8.50 18.29 -6.04
CA THR A 39 8.98 17.18 -6.89
C THR A 39 10.16 16.37 -6.30
N GLN A 40 10.37 16.44 -4.98
CA GLN A 40 11.39 15.63 -4.28
C GLN A 40 10.88 14.29 -3.70
N GLY A 41 9.79 13.74 -4.26
CA GLY A 41 9.35 12.38 -3.90
C GLY A 41 8.41 12.24 -2.71
N LYS A 42 7.88 13.33 -2.12
CA LYS A 42 6.84 13.26 -1.07
C LYS A 42 5.64 12.39 -1.50
N SER A 43 5.07 12.69 -2.66
CA SER A 43 3.94 11.92 -3.20
C SER A 43 4.35 10.49 -3.53
N THR A 44 5.60 10.25 -3.95
CA THR A 44 6.11 8.90 -4.20
C THR A 44 6.11 8.07 -2.91
N LEU A 45 6.62 8.64 -1.81
CA LEU A 45 6.62 7.97 -0.51
C LEU A 45 5.18 7.67 -0.02
N VAL A 46 4.28 8.66 -0.07
CA VAL A 46 2.88 8.48 0.36
C VAL A 46 2.17 7.42 -0.50
N ASN A 47 2.33 7.47 -1.82
CA ASN A 47 1.73 6.49 -2.72
C ASN A 47 2.32 5.08 -2.50
N ALA A 48 3.60 4.97 -2.15
CA ALA A 48 4.23 3.69 -1.84
C ALA A 48 3.63 3.02 -0.59
N LEU A 49 3.13 3.80 0.38
CA LEU A 49 2.43 3.23 1.54
C LEU A 49 1.14 2.50 1.14
N ALA A 50 0.36 3.09 0.23
CA ALA A 50 -0.88 2.48 -0.26
C ALA A 50 -0.60 1.32 -1.24
N VAL A 51 0.27 1.55 -2.22
CA VAL A 51 0.63 0.54 -3.22
C VAL A 51 1.37 -0.63 -2.58
N GLY A 52 2.24 -0.43 -1.61
CA GLY A 52 2.88 -1.54 -0.91
C GLY A 52 1.91 -2.46 -0.15
N LEU A 53 0.68 -2.00 0.14
CA LEU A 53 -0.40 -2.82 0.70
C LEU A 53 -1.38 -3.37 -0.35
N GLY A 54 -1.08 -3.22 -1.65
CA GLY A 54 -1.98 -3.70 -2.71
C GLY A 54 -3.24 -2.86 -2.87
N LEU A 55 -3.23 -1.58 -2.49
CA LEU A 55 -4.36 -0.65 -2.59
C LEU A 55 -4.23 0.26 -3.81
N ASP A 56 -3.90 -0.33 -4.96
CA ASP A 56 -3.56 0.35 -6.22
C ASP A 56 -4.65 1.33 -6.68
N ASP A 57 -5.92 0.94 -6.49
CA ASP A 57 -7.07 1.72 -6.95
C ASP A 57 -7.21 3.08 -6.24
N LEU A 58 -6.56 3.26 -5.08
CA LEU A 58 -6.48 4.54 -4.38
C LEU A 58 -5.49 5.50 -5.05
N VAL A 59 -4.52 4.97 -5.79
CA VAL A 59 -3.51 5.72 -6.52
C VAL A 59 -3.85 5.69 -8.00
N LYS A 60 -4.96 6.34 -8.37
CA LYS A 60 -5.44 6.41 -9.75
C LYS A 60 -4.35 6.97 -10.68
N GLY A 61 -3.74 6.06 -11.45
CA GLY A 61 -2.88 6.38 -12.59
C GLY A 61 -1.38 6.42 -12.37
N ASN A 62 -0.80 5.85 -11.28
CA ASN A 62 0.67 5.92 -11.16
C ASN A 62 1.42 4.89 -10.32
N VAL A 63 0.97 3.65 -10.26
CA VAL A 63 1.87 2.56 -9.83
C VAL A 63 3.11 2.54 -10.75
N ALA A 64 2.94 2.83 -12.04
CA ALA A 64 4.03 2.96 -13.00
C ALA A 64 4.96 4.16 -12.74
N ALA A 65 4.50 5.38 -12.39
CA ALA A 65 5.43 6.48 -12.06
C ALA A 65 5.79 6.61 -10.58
N LEU A 66 5.41 5.66 -9.72
CA LEU A 66 6.14 5.46 -8.46
C LEU A 66 7.62 5.24 -8.72
N VAL A 67 7.96 4.72 -9.90
CA VAL A 67 9.33 4.52 -10.34
C VAL A 67 9.45 4.94 -11.80
N LYS A 68 10.03 6.12 -12.05
CA LYS A 68 10.41 6.53 -13.41
C LYS A 68 11.21 5.42 -14.10
N ASP A 69 11.12 5.28 -15.42
CA ASP A 69 11.98 4.32 -16.14
C ASP A 69 13.48 4.59 -15.94
N THR A 70 13.82 5.81 -15.51
CA THR A 70 15.19 6.25 -15.22
C THR A 70 15.32 6.92 -13.85
N LEU A 71 16.46 6.67 -13.20
CA LEU A 71 16.92 7.38 -12.02
C LEU A 71 18.04 8.35 -12.42
N ARG A 72 17.93 9.62 -12.04
CA ARG A 72 19.02 10.58 -12.23
C ARG A 72 20.09 10.34 -11.16
N VAL A 73 21.26 9.87 -11.57
CA VAL A 73 22.43 9.73 -10.69
C VAL A 73 23.54 10.69 -11.14
N ALA A 74 24.59 10.84 -10.33
CA ALA A 74 25.70 11.76 -10.63
C ALA A 74 26.37 11.51 -11.99
N GLN A 75 26.29 10.27 -12.50
CA GLN A 75 26.87 9.82 -13.77
C GLN A 75 25.89 9.92 -14.96
N GLY A 76 24.75 10.58 -14.78
CA GLY A 76 23.67 10.68 -15.78
C GLY A 76 22.45 9.82 -15.44
N ASP A 77 21.48 9.78 -16.33
CA ASP A 77 20.27 8.98 -16.14
C ASP A 77 20.58 7.49 -16.29
N GLN A 78 20.06 6.67 -15.37
CA GLN A 78 20.23 5.22 -15.37
C GLN A 78 18.87 4.53 -15.43
N ARG A 79 18.72 3.60 -16.37
CA ARG A 79 17.48 2.82 -16.52
C ARG A 79 17.24 1.92 -15.32
N ILE A 80 16.00 1.88 -14.86
CA ILE A 80 15.52 0.98 -13.81
C ILE A 80 15.05 -0.35 -14.43
N VAL A 81 15.65 -1.45 -13.99
CA VAL A 81 15.36 -2.81 -14.45
C VAL A 81 14.31 -3.48 -13.56
N GLU A 82 14.39 -3.27 -12.26
CA GLU A 82 13.43 -3.79 -11.28
C GLU A 82 13.24 -2.75 -10.19
N ALA A 83 12.06 -2.72 -9.59
CA ALA A 83 11.80 -1.88 -8.43
C ALA A 83 10.84 -2.54 -7.47
N ALA A 84 11.06 -2.29 -6.19
CA ALA A 84 10.28 -2.87 -5.11
C ALA A 84 9.99 -1.84 -4.02
N ILE A 85 8.83 -2.02 -3.38
CA ILE A 85 8.44 -1.34 -2.15
C ILE A 85 8.53 -2.37 -1.04
N LEU A 86 9.24 -2.05 0.03
CA LEU A 86 9.24 -2.81 1.26
C LEU A 86 8.56 -1.96 2.35
N LEU A 87 7.57 -2.54 3.01
CA LEU A 87 6.85 -1.94 4.11
C LEU A 87 7.03 -2.79 5.36
N GLU A 88 7.41 -2.16 6.47
CA GLU A 88 7.27 -2.74 7.80
C GLU A 88 6.05 -2.13 8.46
N ILE A 89 5.07 -2.96 8.79
CA ILE A 89 3.85 -2.56 9.49
C ILE A 89 3.73 -3.28 10.83
N ALA A 90 3.05 -2.64 11.77
CA ALA A 90 2.73 -3.19 13.09
C ALA A 90 1.21 -3.20 13.31
N ASN A 91 0.71 -4.24 13.97
CA ASN A 91 -0.69 -4.31 14.40
C ASN A 91 -0.88 -3.85 15.86
N ALA A 92 -2.10 -4.01 16.39
CA ALA A 92 -2.44 -3.66 17.78
C ALA A 92 -1.61 -4.40 18.84
N SER A 93 -1.15 -5.61 18.53
CA SER A 93 -0.32 -6.43 19.41
C SER A 93 1.18 -6.12 19.30
N ASN A 94 1.55 -5.08 18.52
CA ASN A 94 2.93 -4.76 18.15
C ASN A 94 3.67 -5.88 17.40
N GLU A 95 2.94 -6.84 16.81
CA GLU A 95 3.54 -7.81 15.90
C GLU A 95 3.96 -7.09 14.62
N LEU A 96 5.13 -7.44 14.09
CA LEU A 96 5.66 -6.85 12.86
C LEU A 96 5.40 -7.75 11.67
N LEU A 97 5.01 -7.14 10.55
CA LEU A 97 4.91 -7.77 9.25
C LEU A 97 5.69 -6.94 8.24
N THR A 98 6.66 -7.56 7.58
CA THR A 98 7.39 -6.98 6.47
C THR A 98 6.85 -7.52 5.16
N ILE A 99 6.50 -6.61 4.26
CA ILE A 99 5.87 -6.88 2.96
C ILE A 99 6.78 -6.31 1.88
N ARG A 100 7.15 -7.13 0.90
CA ARG A 100 7.83 -6.67 -0.31
C ARG A 100 6.93 -6.86 -1.51
N ARG A 101 6.73 -5.78 -2.26
CA ARG A 101 5.96 -5.75 -3.51
C ARG A 101 6.78 -5.22 -4.67
N SER A 102 6.80 -5.96 -5.77
CA SER A 102 7.38 -5.49 -7.03
C SER A 102 6.46 -4.46 -7.71
N VAL A 103 7.02 -3.38 -8.25
CA VAL A 103 6.25 -2.24 -8.80
C VAL A 103 5.99 -2.37 -10.31
N LYS A 104 6.66 -3.30 -11.02
CA LYS A 104 6.43 -3.49 -12.45
C LYS A 104 5.08 -4.18 -12.74
N PRO A 105 4.21 -3.62 -13.60
CA PRO A 105 2.83 -4.08 -13.81
C PRO A 105 2.69 -5.58 -14.13
N GLU A 106 3.61 -6.10 -14.94
CA GLU A 106 3.63 -7.49 -15.41
C GLU A 106 3.97 -8.52 -14.30
N LEU A 107 4.58 -8.06 -13.19
CA LEU A 107 5.13 -8.89 -12.11
C LEU A 107 4.49 -8.59 -10.73
N SER A 108 3.54 -7.65 -10.67
CA SER A 108 3.08 -7.02 -9.41
C SER A 108 1.96 -7.74 -8.66
N ARG A 109 1.58 -8.96 -9.08
CA ARG A 109 0.51 -9.74 -8.42
C ARG A 109 0.99 -10.50 -7.19
N GLY A 110 2.30 -10.73 -7.07
CA GLY A 110 2.91 -11.43 -5.93
C GLY A 110 3.33 -10.47 -4.83
N MET A 111 2.99 -10.83 -3.60
CA MET A 111 3.38 -10.18 -2.36
C MET A 111 4.28 -11.16 -1.60
N LEU A 112 5.51 -10.73 -1.32
CA LEU A 112 6.42 -11.49 -0.49
C LEU A 112 6.30 -11.00 0.94
N VAL A 113 6.05 -11.91 1.88
CA VAL A 113 5.75 -11.55 3.26
C VAL A 113 6.63 -12.31 4.23
N ARG A 114 7.02 -11.62 5.31
CA ARG A 114 7.74 -12.16 6.45
C ARG A 114 7.24 -11.53 7.74
N ARG A 115 7.01 -12.35 8.77
CA ARG A 115 6.82 -11.83 10.13
C ARG A 115 8.15 -11.38 10.72
N GLY A 116 8.17 -10.19 11.29
CA GLY A 116 9.38 -9.57 11.84
C GLY A 116 9.79 -8.28 11.12
N PRO A 117 10.89 -7.66 11.58
CA PRO A 117 11.33 -6.35 11.12
C PRO A 117 12.04 -6.42 9.76
N LEU A 118 12.01 -5.30 9.04
CA LEU A 118 12.69 -5.08 7.76
C LEU A 118 14.22 -5.19 7.88
N SER A 119 14.78 -4.91 9.05
CA SER A 119 16.21 -5.09 9.34
C SER A 119 16.66 -6.55 9.27
N GLN A 120 15.74 -7.51 9.40
CA GLN A 120 15.98 -8.95 9.29
C GLN A 120 15.42 -9.55 7.99
N TRP A 121 15.13 -8.68 7.01
CA TRP A 121 14.64 -9.11 5.71
C TRP A 121 15.67 -10.02 5.01
N SER A 122 15.18 -11.14 4.50
CA SER A 122 15.93 -12.06 3.65
C SER A 122 14.95 -12.75 2.71
N GLU A 123 15.42 -13.11 1.52
CA GLU A 123 14.57 -13.79 0.54
C GLU A 123 14.37 -15.28 0.83
N ALA A 124 15.15 -15.85 1.74
CA ALA A 124 15.07 -17.28 2.09
C ALA A 124 13.84 -17.58 2.98
N GLY A 125 12.94 -18.45 2.53
CA GLY A 125 11.78 -18.89 3.33
C GLY A 125 10.67 -17.84 3.46
N LEU A 126 10.51 -16.99 2.45
CA LEU A 126 9.41 -16.03 2.39
C LEU A 126 8.07 -16.73 2.09
N GLU A 127 7.00 -16.16 2.62
CA GLU A 127 5.65 -16.56 2.26
C GLU A 127 5.17 -15.74 1.07
N GLU A 128 4.65 -16.42 0.05
CA GLU A 128 4.07 -15.79 -1.13
C GLU A 128 2.56 -15.70 -1.01
N TYR A 129 2.04 -14.51 -1.29
CA TYR A 129 0.61 -14.20 -1.35
C TYR A 129 0.28 -13.52 -2.68
N TYR A 130 -0.97 -13.62 -3.12
CA TYR A 130 -1.41 -12.95 -4.35
C TYR A 130 -2.39 -11.81 -4.09
N LEU A 131 -2.36 -10.81 -4.98
CA LEU A 131 -3.36 -9.76 -5.13
C LEU A 131 -4.26 -10.07 -6.33
N GLY A 132 -5.57 -9.92 -6.15
CA GLY A 132 -6.55 -10.12 -7.21
C GLY A 132 -7.89 -10.68 -6.74
N PRO A 133 -8.74 -11.13 -7.67
CA PRO A 133 -10.01 -11.77 -7.33
C PRO A 133 -9.80 -12.94 -6.37
N GLY A 134 -10.59 -13.00 -5.29
CA GLY A 134 -10.45 -14.05 -4.26
C GLY A 134 -9.41 -13.75 -3.17
N SER A 135 -8.60 -12.69 -3.30
CA SER A 135 -7.57 -12.30 -2.30
C SER A 135 -8.09 -12.12 -0.87
N TYR A 136 -9.39 -11.85 -0.75
CA TYR A 136 -10.08 -11.64 0.52
C TYR A 136 -10.63 -12.92 1.18
N THR A 137 -10.66 -14.04 0.47
CA THR A 137 -11.24 -15.31 0.94
C THR A 137 -10.23 -16.46 0.90
N ASP A 138 -9.32 -16.47 -0.07
CA ASP A 138 -8.28 -17.49 -0.21
C ASP A 138 -7.21 -17.37 0.89
N THR A 139 -6.78 -18.50 1.43
CA THR A 139 -5.64 -18.61 2.36
C THR A 139 -4.32 -18.02 1.84
N ARG A 140 -4.12 -17.97 0.52
CA ARG A 140 -2.97 -17.33 -0.14
C ARG A 140 -3.27 -15.91 -0.63
N GLY A 141 -4.45 -15.38 -0.33
CA GLY A 141 -4.85 -14.03 -0.66
C GLY A 141 -4.23 -13.00 0.28
N PHE A 142 -3.56 -11.98 -0.26
CA PHE A 142 -2.87 -10.98 0.54
C PHE A 142 -3.83 -10.11 1.37
N HIS A 143 -4.98 -9.75 0.82
CA HIS A 143 -5.94 -8.89 1.53
C HIS A 143 -6.64 -9.63 2.67
N ARG A 144 -6.78 -10.96 2.59
CA ARG A 144 -7.18 -11.79 3.72
C ARG A 144 -6.15 -11.70 4.84
N LEU A 145 -4.87 -11.97 4.54
CA LEU A 145 -3.79 -11.85 5.51
C LEU A 145 -3.75 -10.45 6.15
N LEU A 146 -3.82 -9.40 5.34
CA LEU A 146 -3.78 -8.02 5.82
C LEU A 146 -4.97 -7.72 6.74
N SER A 147 -6.18 -8.12 6.35
CA SER A 147 -7.39 -7.90 7.16
C SER A 147 -7.30 -8.61 8.52
N GLU A 148 -6.86 -9.88 8.53
CA GLU A 148 -6.64 -10.65 9.75
C GLU A 148 -5.55 -10.00 10.62
N PHE A 149 -4.43 -9.59 10.02
CA PHE A 149 -3.29 -9.00 10.72
C PHE A 149 -3.65 -7.69 11.43
N ILE A 150 -4.44 -6.82 10.78
CA ILE A 150 -4.84 -5.52 11.36
C ILE A 150 -6.12 -5.60 12.20
N GLY A 151 -6.79 -6.77 12.24
CA GLY A 151 -8.08 -6.94 12.88
C GLY A 151 -9.18 -6.10 12.22
N PHE A 152 -9.27 -6.17 10.89
CA PHE A 152 -10.40 -5.65 10.12
C PHE A 152 -11.42 -6.77 9.91
N PRO A 153 -12.65 -6.63 10.43
CA PRO A 153 -13.66 -7.68 10.32
C PRO A 153 -14.19 -7.84 8.89
N GLU A 154 -14.87 -8.95 8.64
CA GLU A 154 -15.69 -9.09 7.43
C GLU A 154 -17.00 -8.32 7.62
N VAL A 155 -17.12 -7.18 6.93
CA VAL A 155 -18.29 -6.30 6.99
C VAL A 155 -19.13 -6.53 5.74
N GLN A 156 -20.40 -6.91 5.92
CA GLN A 156 -21.34 -7.08 4.81
C GLN A 156 -22.05 -5.76 4.50
N VAL A 157 -22.14 -5.44 3.22
CA VAL A 157 -22.80 -4.25 2.67
C VAL A 157 -23.67 -4.65 1.48
N ILE A 158 -24.61 -3.78 1.14
CA ILE A 158 -25.51 -4.00 0.00
C ILE A 158 -24.86 -3.47 -1.28
N SER A 159 -24.97 -4.23 -2.36
CA SER A 159 -24.55 -3.81 -3.69
C SER A 159 -25.58 -2.90 -4.35
N GLN A 160 -25.23 -2.27 -5.48
CA GLN A 160 -26.17 -1.48 -6.27
C GLN A 160 -27.37 -2.33 -6.75
N ASP A 161 -27.14 -3.61 -7.03
CA ASP A 161 -28.13 -4.57 -7.55
C ASP A 161 -28.84 -5.38 -6.43
N ASP A 162 -28.94 -4.84 -5.20
CA ASP A 162 -29.58 -5.48 -4.02
C ASP A 162 -28.95 -6.80 -3.54
N GLY A 163 -27.74 -7.11 -4.01
CA GLY A 163 -26.95 -8.26 -3.53
C GLY A 163 -26.20 -7.94 -2.23
N VAL A 164 -25.71 -8.99 -1.56
CA VAL A 164 -24.79 -8.86 -0.41
C VAL A 164 -23.35 -8.99 -0.89
N MET A 165 -22.47 -8.10 -0.42
CA MET A 165 -21.04 -8.13 -0.72
C MET A 165 -20.24 -7.59 0.47
N ARG A 166 -18.90 -7.63 0.41
CA ARG A 166 -18.07 -7.09 1.50
C ARG A 166 -17.74 -5.61 1.33
N LEU A 167 -17.50 -4.94 2.46
CA LEU A 167 -16.74 -3.69 2.49
C LEU A 167 -15.25 -4.04 2.35
N TYR A 168 -14.61 -3.49 1.32
CA TYR A 168 -13.20 -3.71 1.00
C TYR A 168 -12.28 -2.72 1.73
N LEU A 169 -11.03 -3.12 2.01
CA LEU A 169 -10.04 -2.28 2.67
C LEU A 169 -9.81 -0.97 1.91
N GLU A 170 -9.88 -0.97 0.59
CA GLU A 170 -9.73 0.22 -0.22
C GLU A 170 -10.76 1.31 0.16
N TYR A 171 -11.98 0.94 0.57
CA TYR A 171 -12.94 1.91 1.08
C TYR A 171 -12.47 2.54 2.39
N ILE A 172 -12.02 1.72 3.35
CA ILE A 172 -11.48 2.17 4.63
C ILE A 172 -10.26 3.08 4.43
N PHE A 173 -9.31 2.64 3.61
CA PHE A 173 -8.09 3.37 3.34
C PHE A 173 -8.34 4.61 2.48
N SER A 174 -9.43 4.70 1.72
CA SER A 174 -9.81 5.94 1.03
C SER A 174 -10.15 7.09 1.98
N ALA A 175 -10.57 6.79 3.21
CA ALA A 175 -10.81 7.78 4.26
C ALA A 175 -9.55 8.13 5.06
N ILE A 176 -8.51 7.28 5.00
CA ILE A 176 -7.24 7.44 5.74
C ILE A 176 -6.18 8.11 4.86
N PHE A 177 -6.07 7.70 3.59
CA PHE A 177 -5.13 8.27 2.61
C PHE A 177 -5.73 9.48 1.91
N ILE A 178 -5.53 10.65 2.51
CA ILE A 178 -5.92 11.94 1.91
C ILE A 178 -4.74 12.48 1.09
N GLU A 179 -4.88 12.53 -0.24
CA GLU A 179 -3.85 13.10 -1.12
C GLU A 179 -4.03 14.61 -1.37
N GLN A 180 -2.93 15.29 -1.70
CA GLN A 180 -2.93 16.74 -1.94
C GLN A 180 -3.80 17.18 -3.14
N LYS A 181 -3.95 16.37 -4.20
CA LYS A 181 -4.62 16.85 -5.43
C LYS A 181 -6.14 16.92 -5.30
N ARG A 182 -6.74 15.92 -4.66
CA ARG A 182 -8.20 15.74 -4.60
C ARG A 182 -8.77 15.84 -3.20
N GLY A 183 -7.94 15.67 -2.17
CA GLY A 183 -8.35 15.72 -0.77
C GLY A 183 -8.94 17.06 -0.33
N TRP A 184 -8.69 18.15 -1.07
CA TRP A 184 -9.33 19.44 -0.83
C TRP A 184 -10.83 19.48 -1.19
N ALA A 185 -11.26 18.62 -2.11
CA ALA A 185 -12.64 18.62 -2.59
C ALA A 185 -13.55 17.64 -1.84
N ASP A 186 -12.98 16.54 -1.30
CA ASP A 186 -13.74 15.44 -0.69
C ASP A 186 -12.81 14.53 0.14
N ILE A 187 -13.24 14.13 1.33
CA ILE A 187 -12.47 13.31 2.29
C ILE A 187 -12.21 11.88 1.82
N MET A 188 -12.98 11.40 0.84
CA MET A 188 -12.84 10.09 0.20
C MET A 188 -12.79 10.21 -1.32
N ALA A 189 -12.12 11.25 -1.83
CA ALA A 189 -12.09 11.57 -3.26
C ALA A 189 -11.53 10.45 -4.16
N ASN A 190 -10.67 9.58 -3.60
CA ASN A 190 -10.06 8.46 -4.33
C ASN A 190 -10.75 7.11 -4.09
N MET A 191 -11.92 7.12 -3.47
CA MET A 191 -12.74 5.93 -3.28
C MET A 191 -12.94 5.19 -4.63
N PRO A 192 -12.63 3.89 -4.70
CA PRO A 192 -12.91 3.10 -5.89
C PRO A 192 -14.40 2.81 -6.03
N TYR A 193 -14.82 2.43 -7.24
CA TYR A 193 -16.21 2.02 -7.48
C TYR A 193 -16.29 0.50 -7.59
N TYR A 194 -16.72 -0.16 -6.51
CA TYR A 194 -16.96 -1.61 -6.49
C TYR A 194 -18.45 -1.95 -6.44
N ARG A 195 -19.34 -1.07 -6.91
CA ARG A 195 -20.79 -1.28 -6.90
C ARG A 195 -21.40 -1.53 -5.51
N VAL A 196 -20.78 -1.01 -4.45
CA VAL A 196 -21.43 -0.92 -3.13
C VAL A 196 -22.45 0.22 -3.17
N ARG A 197 -23.62 0.03 -2.56
CA ARG A 197 -24.61 1.08 -2.33
C ARG A 197 -24.14 1.98 -1.19
N ASP A 198 -24.17 3.29 -1.41
CA ASP A 198 -23.73 4.31 -0.46
C ASP A 198 -22.39 4.00 0.24
N PRO A 199 -21.29 3.74 -0.50
CA PRO A 199 -20.05 3.21 0.08
C PRO A 199 -19.44 4.13 1.13
N LYS A 200 -19.56 5.46 0.96
CA LYS A 200 -19.13 6.45 1.97
C LYS A 200 -19.83 6.29 3.30
N LYS A 201 -21.15 6.02 3.28
CA LYS A 201 -21.95 5.83 4.49
C LYS A 201 -21.49 4.58 5.23
N SER A 202 -21.36 3.46 4.53
CA SER A 202 -20.88 2.20 5.10
C SER A 202 -19.46 2.30 5.63
N THR A 203 -18.58 3.02 4.92
CA THR A 203 -17.20 3.28 5.36
C THR A 203 -17.15 4.07 6.65
N ILE A 204 -17.92 5.16 6.74
CA ILE A 204 -17.96 6.01 7.94
C ILE A 204 -18.59 5.24 9.11
N ALA A 205 -19.67 4.48 8.88
CA ALA A 205 -20.29 3.67 9.92
C ALA A 205 -19.27 2.67 10.50
N GLU A 206 -18.55 1.94 9.65
CA GLU A 206 -17.52 1.00 10.08
C GLU A 206 -16.39 1.69 10.86
N LEU A 207 -15.88 2.84 10.38
CA LEU A 207 -14.83 3.58 11.08
C LEU A 207 -15.27 4.11 12.46
N LEU A 208 -16.56 4.39 12.63
CA LEU A 208 -17.14 4.86 13.89
C LEU A 208 -17.68 3.73 14.78
N GLY A 209 -17.69 2.49 14.29
CA GLY A 209 -18.26 1.33 15.00
C GLY A 209 -19.78 1.39 15.15
N LEU A 210 -20.48 1.90 14.14
CA LEU A 210 -21.94 2.08 14.09
C LEU A 210 -22.66 1.02 13.26
#